data_AF-A0A1V5N9B2-F1
#
_entry.id   AF-A0A1V5N9B2-F1
#
_cell.length_a   1.000
_cell.length_b   1.000
_cell.length_c   1.000
_cell.angle_alpha   90.00
_cell.angle_beta   90.00
_cell.angle_gamma   90.00
#
_symmetry.space_group_name_H-M   'P 1'
#
loop_
_entity.id
_entity.type
_entity.pdbx_description
1 polymer ?
#
loop_
_entity_poly.entity_id
_entity_poly.type
_entity_poly.pdbx_seq_one_letter_code
_entity_poly.pdbx_strand_id
1 'polypeptide(L)'
;MGVLDEMKVASKFRQNVANLGPLFGMPITALGQKVPLFDVEEDYHVMTGRKYKFKPAKNYDKDTFTAMAATQHREEQPSHLTIINKNTCMQKCKPKYNSPCITFCPAGVYETVGDEVKPANPSNCLHCKTCQRKCPFDNIRWTVPEGSGGPRYKNM
;
A
#
# COMPACT_ATOMS: atom_id res chain seq x y z
N MET A 1 23.14 20.50 -12.49
CA MET A 1 22.30 19.30 -12.59
C MET A 1 20.97 19.65 -11.95
N GLY A 2 19.89 19.69 -12.72
CA GLY A 2 18.56 20.02 -12.19
C GLY A 2 17.78 18.76 -11.80
N VAL A 3 16.65 18.95 -11.10
CA VAL A 3 15.75 17.84 -10.71
C VAL A 3 15.33 16.98 -11.91
N LEU A 4 15.07 17.60 -13.06
CA LEU A 4 14.70 16.88 -14.29
C LEU A 4 15.84 15.99 -14.80
N ASP A 5 17.09 16.45 -14.70
CA ASP A 5 18.25 15.66 -15.11
C ASP A 5 18.44 14.45 -14.18
N GLU A 6 18.30 14.66 -12.87
CA GLU A 6 18.36 13.58 -11.87
C GLU A 6 17.27 12.53 -12.09
N MET A 7 16.02 12.96 -12.30
CA MET A 7 14.90 12.07 -12.61
C MET A 7 15.16 11.29 -13.90
N LYS A 8 15.69 11.96 -14.93
CA LYS A 8 16.03 11.31 -16.20
C LYS A 8 17.09 10.24 -15.99
N VAL A 9 18.17 10.53 -15.26
CA VAL A 9 19.24 9.58 -14.96
C VAL A 9 18.71 8.35 -14.21
N ALA A 10 17.84 8.53 -13.23
CA ALA A 10 17.30 7.45 -12.40
C ALA A 10 16.10 6.69 -13.03
N SER A 11 15.49 7.22 -14.09
CA SER A 11 14.22 6.71 -14.67
C SER A 11 14.19 5.21 -14.97
N LYS A 12 15.33 4.63 -15.38
CA LYS A 12 15.42 3.22 -15.81
C LYS A 12 15.72 2.25 -14.66
N PHE A 13 16.13 2.75 -13.49
CA PHE A 13 16.63 1.91 -12.39
C PHE A 13 15.57 0.92 -11.89
N ARG A 14 14.41 1.43 -11.50
CA ARG A 14 13.35 0.61 -10.90
C ARG A 14 12.84 -0.46 -11.86
N GLN A 15 12.68 -0.11 -13.13
CA GLN A 15 12.14 -0.99 -14.17
C GLN A 15 13.09 -2.15 -14.48
N ASN A 16 14.40 -1.87 -14.59
CA ASN A 16 15.41 -2.91 -14.80
C ASN A 16 15.46 -3.90 -13.64
N VAL A 17 15.47 -3.41 -12.40
CA VAL A 17 15.50 -4.27 -11.21
C VAL A 17 14.20 -5.06 -11.06
N ALA A 18 13.05 -4.47 -11.38
CA ALA A 18 11.77 -5.15 -11.32
C ALA A 18 11.64 -6.29 -12.35
N ASN A 19 12.10 -6.08 -13.59
CA ASN A 19 11.96 -7.06 -14.67
C ASN A 19 13.07 -8.10 -14.73
N LEU A 20 14.32 -7.72 -14.44
CA LEU A 20 15.50 -8.59 -14.52
C LEU A 20 15.95 -9.14 -13.15
N GLY A 21 15.26 -8.72 -12.08
CA GLY A 21 15.60 -9.07 -10.70
C GLY A 21 16.85 -8.35 -10.18
N PRO A 22 17.16 -8.46 -8.87
CA PRO A 22 18.29 -7.76 -8.26
C PRO A 22 19.65 -8.17 -8.84
N LEU A 23 19.84 -9.47 -9.13
CA LEU A 23 21.13 -10.01 -9.56
C LEU A 23 21.58 -9.46 -10.93
N PHE A 24 20.66 -9.33 -11.89
CA PHE A 24 20.97 -8.87 -13.24
C PHE A 24 20.56 -7.41 -13.48
N GLY A 25 19.45 -6.97 -12.89
CA GLY A 25 18.93 -5.61 -13.08
C GLY A 25 19.77 -4.51 -12.42
N MET A 26 20.43 -4.79 -11.29
CA MET A 26 21.30 -3.81 -10.64
C MET A 26 22.58 -3.53 -11.47
N PRO A 27 23.38 -4.54 -11.89
CA PRO A 27 24.56 -4.29 -12.72
C PRO A 27 24.22 -3.61 -14.05
N ILE A 28 23.13 -4.04 -14.71
CA ILE A 28 22.70 -3.46 -16.00
C ILE A 28 22.37 -1.98 -15.84
N THR A 29 21.78 -1.57 -14.72
CA THR A 29 21.46 -0.15 -14.49
C THR A 29 22.70 0.74 -14.36
N ALA A 30 23.87 0.20 -14.01
CA ALA A 30 25.12 0.96 -14.04
C ALA A 30 25.49 1.46 -15.45
N LEU A 31 24.93 0.86 -16.50
CA LEU A 31 25.05 1.31 -17.89
C LEU A 31 24.20 2.57 -18.19
N GLY A 32 23.45 3.05 -17.20
CA GLY A 32 22.71 4.31 -17.22
C GLY A 32 21.65 4.35 -18.33
N GLN A 33 21.70 5.38 -19.17
CA GLN A 33 20.71 5.61 -20.22
C GLN A 33 20.78 4.64 -21.40
N LYS A 34 21.78 3.77 -21.49
CA LYS A 34 21.95 2.85 -22.63
C LYS A 34 21.03 1.62 -22.59
N VAL A 35 20.32 1.41 -21.50
CA VAL A 35 19.43 0.26 -21.28
C VAL A 35 18.01 0.54 -21.78
N PRO A 36 17.23 -0.50 -22.16
CA PRO A 36 15.86 -0.31 -22.61
C PRO A 36 14.98 0.30 -21.50
N LEU A 37 13.99 1.08 -21.90
CA LEU A 37 12.90 1.52 -21.02
C LEU A 37 11.79 0.47 -21.15
N PHE A 38 11.33 -0.09 -20.04
CA PHE A 38 10.23 -1.06 -20.04
C PHE A 38 8.91 -0.35 -19.78
N ASP A 39 7.84 -0.84 -20.40
CA ASP A 39 6.49 -0.38 -20.06
C ASP A 39 6.12 -0.87 -18.66
N VAL A 40 5.58 0.04 -17.85
CA VAL A 40 5.18 -0.23 -16.48
C VAL A 40 3.67 -0.14 -16.39
N GLU A 41 3.04 -1.27 -16.08
CA GLU A 41 1.61 -1.34 -15.79
C GLU A 41 1.29 -0.80 -14.39
N GLU A 42 0.03 -0.50 -14.14
CA GLU A 42 -0.42 -0.06 -12.83
C GLU A 42 -0.33 -1.18 -11.79
N ASP A 43 0.09 -0.84 -10.57
CA ASP A 43 0.40 -1.78 -9.47
C ASP A 43 -0.69 -2.80 -9.13
N TYR A 44 -1.95 -2.49 -9.46
CA TYR A 44 -3.11 -3.32 -9.18
C TYR A 44 -3.43 -4.33 -10.30
N HIS A 45 -2.97 -4.11 -11.53
CA HIS A 45 -3.10 -5.07 -12.64
C HIS A 45 -2.17 -6.28 -12.49
N VAL A 46 -0.98 -6.05 -11.96
CA VAL A 46 0.10 -7.06 -11.85
C VAL A 46 0.08 -7.84 -10.53
N MET A 47 -0.97 -7.71 -9.70
CA MET A 47 -0.95 -8.32 -8.37
C MET A 47 -1.10 -9.85 -8.42
N THR A 48 -0.08 -10.53 -7.91
CA THR A 48 -0.03 -11.99 -7.76
C THR A 48 -0.16 -12.41 -6.30
N GLY A 49 -0.63 -13.64 -6.07
CA GLY A 49 -0.71 -14.25 -4.75
C GLY A 49 0.47 -15.20 -4.52
N ARG A 50 1.16 -15.06 -3.39
CA ARG A 50 2.19 -16.02 -2.95
C ARG A 50 2.01 -16.31 -1.46
N LYS A 51 2.05 -17.60 -1.08
CA LYS A 51 2.09 -17.99 0.34
C LYS A 51 3.48 -17.68 0.88
N TYR A 52 3.56 -16.78 1.85
CA TYR A 52 4.81 -16.46 2.53
C TYR A 52 5.12 -17.54 3.56
N LYS A 53 6.20 -18.32 3.33
CA LYS A 53 6.54 -19.50 4.15
C LYS A 53 7.30 -19.17 5.44
N PHE A 54 8.00 -18.04 5.49
CA PHE A 54 8.92 -17.70 6.58
C PHE A 54 8.35 -16.59 7.46
N LYS A 55 7.36 -16.89 8.31
CA LYS A 55 6.84 -15.91 9.26
C LYS A 55 7.69 -15.96 10.55
N PRO A 56 8.60 -14.99 10.79
CA PRO A 56 9.35 -14.96 12.05
C PRO A 56 8.39 -14.70 13.23
N ALA A 57 8.83 -15.00 14.44
CA ALA A 57 8.15 -14.54 15.64
C ALA A 57 8.01 -13.02 15.60
N LYS A 58 6.79 -12.52 15.81
CA LYS A 58 6.51 -11.08 15.87
C LYS A 58 6.65 -10.62 17.31
N ASN A 59 7.63 -9.76 17.56
CA ASN A 59 7.76 -9.08 18.86
C ASN A 59 6.71 -7.97 19.04
N TYR A 60 6.15 -7.48 17.93
CA TYR A 60 5.18 -6.37 17.91
C TYR A 60 4.07 -6.64 16.90
N ASP A 61 2.85 -6.24 17.26
CA ASP A 61 1.67 -6.26 16.41
C ASP A 61 1.47 -4.89 15.69
N LYS A 62 0.44 -4.80 14.83
CA LYS A 62 0.15 -3.59 14.05
C LYS A 62 -0.34 -2.44 14.92
N ASP A 63 -1.03 -2.72 16.01
CA ASP A 63 -1.62 -1.72 16.90
C ASP A 63 -0.53 -1.08 17.73
N THR A 64 0.45 -1.85 18.19
CA THR A 64 1.68 -1.33 18.81
C THR A 64 2.39 -0.33 17.90
N PHE A 65 2.56 -0.64 16.60
CA PHE A 65 3.14 0.32 15.64
C PHE A 65 2.26 1.54 15.39
N THR A 66 0.95 1.35 15.34
CA THR A 66 -0.02 2.44 15.14
C THR A 66 -0.01 3.41 16.32
N ALA A 67 0.08 2.89 17.56
CA ALA A 67 0.19 3.68 18.77
C ALA A 67 1.45 4.57 18.76
N MET A 68 2.58 4.07 18.26
CA MET A 68 3.83 4.84 18.13
C MET A 68 3.74 6.00 17.14
N ALA A 69 2.85 5.91 16.14
CA ALA A 69 2.57 7.02 15.23
C ALA A 69 1.70 8.11 15.87
N ALA A 70 1.16 7.85 17.08
CA ALA A 70 0.24 8.74 17.80
C ALA A 70 -0.88 9.27 16.89
N THR A 71 -1.37 8.41 15.98
CA THR A 71 -2.45 8.76 15.07
C THR A 71 -3.78 8.76 15.79
N GLN A 72 -4.60 9.76 15.52
CA GLN A 72 -5.91 9.87 16.12
C GLN A 72 -6.87 10.60 15.19
N HIS A 73 -8.13 10.19 15.22
CA HIS A 73 -9.24 10.86 14.58
C HIS A 73 -10.43 10.85 15.55
N ARG A 74 -11.35 11.81 15.44
CA ARG A 74 -12.64 11.70 16.14
C ARG A 74 -13.39 10.48 15.63
N GLU A 75 -13.85 9.60 16.51
CA GLU A 75 -14.53 8.36 16.12
C GLU A 75 -15.93 8.59 15.54
N GLU A 76 -16.57 9.70 15.92
CA GLU A 76 -17.90 10.08 15.41
C GLU A 76 -17.89 10.69 14.01
N GLN A 77 -16.70 10.98 13.45
CA GLN A 77 -16.63 11.49 12.09
C GLN A 77 -16.86 10.36 11.07
N PRO A 78 -17.41 10.66 9.88
CA PRO A 78 -17.56 9.65 8.85
C PRO A 78 -16.20 9.07 8.43
N SER A 79 -16.18 7.76 8.14
CA SER A 79 -14.97 7.11 7.62
C SER A 79 -14.50 7.79 6.34
N HIS A 80 -13.28 8.32 6.36
CA HIS A 80 -12.59 8.90 5.22
C HIS A 80 -12.00 7.83 4.26
N LEU A 81 -12.34 6.56 4.51
CA LEU A 81 -12.07 5.42 3.65
C LEU A 81 -13.41 4.82 3.21
N THR A 82 -13.59 4.73 1.90
CA THR A 82 -14.83 4.22 1.30
C THR A 82 -14.51 3.05 0.38
N ILE A 83 -15.25 1.95 0.56
CA ILE A 83 -15.28 0.83 -0.38
C ILE A 83 -16.41 1.10 -1.38
N ILE A 84 -16.08 1.25 -2.67
CA ILE A 84 -17.08 1.65 -3.69
C ILE A 84 -18.12 0.53 -3.90
N ASN A 85 -17.66 -0.70 -4.07
CA ASN A 85 -18.52 -1.85 -4.36
C ASN A 85 -18.19 -3.03 -3.43
N LYS A 86 -19.06 -3.26 -2.45
CA LYS A 86 -18.93 -4.39 -1.50
C LYS A 86 -18.97 -5.76 -2.18
N ASN A 87 -19.78 -5.93 -3.22
CA ASN A 87 -19.89 -7.19 -3.96
C ASN A 87 -18.56 -7.56 -4.63
N THR A 88 -17.81 -6.58 -5.12
CA THR A 88 -16.46 -6.83 -5.67
C THR A 88 -15.50 -7.37 -4.60
N CYS A 89 -15.58 -6.86 -3.37
CA CYS A 89 -14.79 -7.40 -2.26
C CYS A 89 -15.16 -8.87 -1.97
N MET A 90 -16.46 -9.18 -1.91
CA MET A 90 -16.95 -10.51 -1.52
C MET A 90 -16.81 -11.57 -2.61
N GLN A 91 -17.16 -11.23 -3.86
CA GLN A 91 -17.25 -12.19 -4.96
C GLN A 91 -15.93 -12.33 -5.73
N LYS A 92 -15.07 -11.30 -5.74
CA LYS A 92 -13.82 -11.31 -6.52
C LYS A 92 -12.58 -11.24 -5.62
N CYS A 93 -12.53 -10.29 -4.69
CA CYS A 93 -11.31 -10.03 -3.92
C CYS A 93 -11.03 -11.08 -2.84
N LYS A 94 -12.01 -11.41 -1.99
CA LYS A 94 -11.89 -12.40 -0.92
C LYS A 94 -11.50 -13.79 -1.48
N PRO A 95 -12.15 -14.34 -2.54
CA PRO A 95 -11.78 -15.65 -3.07
C PRO A 95 -10.42 -15.68 -3.76
N LYS A 96 -10.05 -14.62 -4.51
CA LYS A 96 -8.80 -14.59 -5.30
C LYS A 96 -7.57 -14.22 -4.48
N TYR A 97 -7.71 -13.28 -3.54
CA TYR A 97 -6.58 -12.65 -2.86
C TYR A 97 -6.69 -12.65 -1.32
N ASN A 98 -7.76 -13.23 -0.77
CA ASN A 98 -8.03 -13.27 0.67
C ASN A 98 -7.97 -11.89 1.34
N SER A 99 -8.64 -10.91 0.74
CA SER A 99 -8.79 -9.55 1.29
C SER A 99 -7.45 -8.89 1.66
N PRO A 100 -6.58 -8.62 0.67
CA PRO A 100 -5.19 -8.21 0.88
C PRO A 100 -5.08 -6.86 1.58
N CYS A 101 -6.14 -6.05 1.61
CA CYS A 101 -6.20 -4.79 2.33
C CYS A 101 -5.98 -4.93 3.83
N ILE A 102 -6.38 -6.04 4.43
CA ILE A 102 -6.08 -6.38 5.82
C ILE A 102 -4.57 -6.59 6.01
N THR A 103 -3.88 -7.09 4.98
CA THR A 103 -2.44 -7.38 5.04
C THR A 103 -1.59 -6.15 4.77
N PHE A 104 -1.79 -5.48 3.63
CA PHE A 104 -0.95 -4.35 3.21
C PHE A 104 -1.22 -3.08 4.00
N CYS A 105 -2.36 -2.96 4.69
CA CYS A 105 -2.62 -1.80 5.54
C CYS A 105 -1.62 -1.83 6.71
N PRO A 106 -0.77 -0.80 6.86
CA PRO A 106 0.23 -0.78 7.93
C PRO A 106 -0.39 -0.63 9.32
N ALA A 107 -1.61 -0.12 9.41
CA ALA A 107 -2.21 0.35 10.66
C ALA A 107 -3.50 -0.38 11.08
N GLY A 108 -3.77 -1.56 10.52
CA GLY A 108 -4.92 -2.38 10.96
C GLY A 108 -6.29 -1.73 10.72
N VAL A 109 -6.41 -0.81 9.76
CA VAL A 109 -7.67 -0.08 9.52
C VAL A 109 -8.79 -0.99 8.99
N TYR A 110 -8.44 -1.98 8.19
CA TYR A 110 -9.38 -2.90 7.55
C TYR A 110 -9.45 -4.21 8.31
N GLU A 111 -10.67 -4.65 8.62
CA GLU A 111 -10.93 -5.92 9.27
C GLU A 111 -12.15 -6.60 8.65
N THR A 112 -12.24 -7.91 8.85
CA THR A 112 -13.44 -8.68 8.53
C THR A 112 -14.37 -8.62 9.74
N VAL A 113 -15.56 -8.04 9.56
CA VAL A 113 -16.58 -8.00 10.61
C VAL A 113 -17.82 -8.71 10.11
N GLY A 114 -18.17 -9.81 10.79
CA GLY A 114 -19.06 -10.82 10.20
C GLY A 114 -18.38 -11.46 9.01
N ASP A 115 -18.97 -11.32 7.82
CA ASP A 115 -18.40 -11.84 6.57
C ASP A 115 -17.86 -10.77 5.62
N GLU A 116 -18.11 -9.49 5.93
CA GLU A 116 -17.70 -8.35 5.09
C GLU A 116 -16.40 -7.73 5.56
N VAL A 117 -15.55 -7.35 4.60
CA VAL A 117 -14.38 -6.50 4.89
C VAL A 117 -14.79 -5.04 4.85
N LYS A 118 -14.45 -4.31 5.91
CA LYS A 118 -14.75 -2.88 6.05
C LYS A 118 -13.59 -2.13 6.72
N PRO A 119 -13.48 -0.80 6.52
CA PRO A 119 -12.58 0.04 7.31
C PRO A 119 -13.14 0.14 8.74
N ALA A 120 -12.87 -0.87 9.56
CA ALA A 120 -13.42 -0.99 10.91
C ALA A 120 -12.78 0.03 11.88
N ASN A 121 -11.50 0.35 11.68
CA ASN A 121 -10.74 1.23 12.55
C ASN A 121 -10.23 2.46 11.79
N PRO A 122 -11.10 3.34 11.25
CA PRO A 122 -10.67 4.50 10.47
C PRO A 122 -9.80 5.46 11.28
N SER A 123 -9.95 5.47 12.61
CA SER A 123 -9.13 6.27 13.54
C SER A 123 -7.64 5.92 13.50
N ASN A 124 -7.29 4.69 13.11
CA ASN A 124 -5.92 4.22 13.01
C ASN A 124 -5.21 4.65 11.71
N CYS A 125 -5.90 5.33 10.77
CA CYS A 125 -5.34 5.62 9.46
C CYS A 125 -4.08 6.51 9.55
N LEU A 126 -3.00 6.10 8.87
CA LEU A 126 -1.73 6.84 8.79
C LEU A 126 -1.61 7.73 7.55
N HIS A 127 -2.69 7.85 6.77
CA HIS A 127 -2.76 8.65 5.53
C HIS A 127 -1.74 8.25 4.43
N CYS A 128 -1.12 7.07 4.54
CA CYS A 128 -0.12 6.55 3.60
C CYS A 128 -0.63 6.32 2.14
N LYS A 129 -1.94 6.35 1.91
CA LYS A 129 -2.61 6.07 0.62
C LYS A 129 -2.37 4.69 0.00
N THR A 130 -1.67 3.78 0.69
CA THR A 130 -1.40 2.42 0.19
C THR A 130 -2.68 1.69 -0.21
N CYS A 131 -3.77 1.83 0.55
CA CYS A 131 -5.02 1.14 0.25
C CYS A 131 -5.68 1.57 -1.05
N GLN A 132 -5.57 2.85 -1.42
CA GLN A 132 -6.07 3.37 -2.69
C GLN A 132 -5.24 2.87 -3.88
N ARG A 133 -3.92 2.73 -3.71
CA ARG A 133 -3.02 2.30 -4.81
C ARG A 133 -2.90 0.79 -4.95
N LYS A 134 -2.99 0.04 -3.85
CA LYS A 134 -2.72 -1.41 -3.82
C LYS A 134 -3.98 -2.27 -3.85
N CYS A 135 -5.18 -1.67 -3.86
CA CYS A 135 -6.41 -2.44 -4.05
C CYS A 135 -6.40 -3.07 -5.46
N PRO A 136 -6.46 -4.41 -5.60
CA PRO A 136 -6.39 -5.08 -6.91
C PRO A 136 -7.55 -4.77 -7.86
N PHE A 137 -8.61 -4.12 -7.37
CA PHE A 137 -9.79 -3.76 -8.14
C PHE A 137 -10.06 -2.25 -8.11
N ASP A 138 -9.09 -1.44 -7.67
CA ASP A 138 -9.24 0.01 -7.47
C ASP A 138 -10.56 0.39 -6.76
N ASN A 139 -10.90 -0.38 -5.72
CA ASN A 139 -12.24 -0.34 -5.10
C ASN A 139 -12.26 0.45 -3.77
N ILE A 140 -11.18 1.15 -3.45
CA ILE A 140 -11.01 1.89 -2.19
C ILE A 140 -10.67 3.34 -2.51
N ARG A 141 -11.46 4.27 -1.98
CA ARG A 141 -11.21 5.71 -2.06
C ARG A 141 -10.82 6.23 -0.69
N TRP A 142 -9.75 7.02 -0.67
CA TRP A 142 -9.36 7.80 0.50
C TRP A 142 -9.73 9.27 0.23
N THR A 143 -10.42 9.88 1.18
CA THR A 143 -10.68 11.33 1.19
C THR A 143 -9.98 11.95 2.39
N VAL A 144 -9.81 13.28 2.37
CA VAL A 144 -9.23 13.99 3.51
C VAL A 144 -10.23 13.90 4.67
N PRO A 145 -9.83 13.43 5.88
CA PRO A 145 -10.68 13.49 7.07
C PRO A 145 -10.83 14.92 7.58
N GLU A 146 -11.56 15.09 8.67
CA GLU A 146 -11.59 16.37 9.36
C GLU A 146 -10.19 16.83 9.78
N GLY A 147 -9.97 18.15 9.79
CA GLY A 147 -8.72 18.76 10.20
C GLY A 147 -8.29 18.32 11.61
N SER A 148 -6.99 18.33 11.88
CA SER A 148 -6.33 17.84 13.11
C SER A 148 -6.28 16.31 13.30
N GLY A 149 -6.98 15.55 12.45
CA GLY A 149 -6.88 14.08 12.43
C GLY A 149 -5.64 13.58 11.69
N GLY A 150 -5.10 12.43 12.11
CA GLY A 150 -3.96 11.78 11.47
C GLY A 150 -2.77 11.54 12.40
N PRO A 151 -1.66 11.05 11.84
CA PRO A 151 -0.46 10.74 12.61
C PRO A 151 0.24 11.99 13.17
N ARG A 152 0.84 11.86 14.36
CA ARG A 152 1.54 12.94 15.07
C ARG A 152 3.03 12.61 15.19
N TYR A 153 3.70 12.66 14.06
CA TYR A 153 5.13 12.36 13.96
C TYR A 153 5.96 13.50 14.56
N LYS A 154 6.82 13.18 15.53
CA LYS A 154 7.73 14.16 16.17
C LYS A 154 9.05 14.29 15.42
N ASN A 155 9.70 13.16 15.15
CA ASN A 155 10.90 13.04 14.34
C ASN A 155 10.75 11.76 13.49
N MET A 156 10.53 11.91 12.18
CA MET A 156 10.45 10.81 11.22
C MET A 156 11.49 10.96 10.13
#